data_AF-A0A497G2M6-F1
#
_entry.id   AF-A0A497G2M6-F1
#
_cell.length_a   1.000
_cell.length_b   1.000
_cell.length_c   1.000
_cell.angle_alpha   90.00
_cell.angle_beta   90.00
_cell.angle_gamma   90.00
#
_symmetry.space_group_name_H-M   'P 1'
#
loop_
_entity.id
_entity.type
_entity.pdbx_description
1 polymer ?
#
loop_
_entity_poly.entity_id
_entity_poly.type
_entity_poly.pdbx_seq_one_letter_code
_entity_poly.pdbx_strand_id
1 'polypeptide(L)'
;MRKGIRAKGVVVFEVNKDHSVALLELRSIGLNPVFKRKRTTMLRAAINAVVEIEGYLKSKLSDLGKKKEYVMFLGHKRRLHLVCIMYMSKRSPWRVKSVVLVSFAPGILKKISFKLENMSWRRILLFEYTKRYLTRKYY
;
A
#
# COMPACT_ATOMS: atom_id res chain seq x y z
N MET A 1 10.87 -22.60 -14.41
CA MET A 1 9.60 -21.92 -14.04
C MET A 1 9.84 -20.45 -13.73
N ARG A 2 9.26 -19.50 -14.48
CA ARG A 2 9.32 -18.07 -14.14
C ARG A 2 8.61 -17.86 -12.80
N LYS A 3 9.33 -17.41 -11.76
CA LYS A 3 8.71 -17.06 -10.46
C LYS A 3 7.63 -16.00 -10.70
N GLY A 4 6.36 -16.35 -10.48
CA GLY A 4 5.25 -15.41 -10.59
C GLY A 4 5.42 -14.20 -9.66
N ILE A 5 4.85 -13.06 -10.05
CA ILE A 5 4.83 -11.84 -9.24
C ILE A 5 4.08 -12.15 -7.93
N ARG A 6 4.73 -11.95 -6.79
CA ARG A 6 4.13 -12.16 -5.46
C ARG A 6 4.36 -10.94 -4.59
N ALA A 7 3.32 -10.52 -3.88
CA ALA A 7 3.43 -9.50 -2.85
C ALA A 7 4.48 -9.93 -1.81
N LYS A 8 5.29 -8.96 -1.38
CA LYS A 8 6.34 -9.09 -0.36
C LYS A 8 6.01 -8.36 0.92
N GLY A 9 4.98 -7.52 0.91
CA GLY A 9 4.44 -6.95 2.12
C GLY A 9 3.17 -6.15 1.85
N VAL A 10 2.44 -5.91 2.92
CA VAL A 10 1.24 -5.07 2.96
C VAL A 10 1.31 -4.18 4.19
N VAL A 11 0.91 -2.92 4.04
CA VAL A 11 0.68 -2.00 5.15
C VAL A 11 -0.67 -1.34 4.99
N VAL A 12 -1.36 -1.14 6.11
CA VAL A 12 -2.69 -0.55 6.17
C VAL A 12 -2.65 0.67 7.07
N PHE A 13 -3.21 1.78 6.58
CA PHE A 13 -3.38 3.01 7.34
C PHE A 13 -4.85 3.40 7.42
N GLU A 14 -5.23 3.95 8.57
CA GLU A 14 -6.37 4.86 8.72
C GLU A 14 -5.86 6.28 8.44
N VAL A 15 -6.52 6.99 7.53
CA VAL A 15 -6.04 8.29 7.01
C VAL A 15 -7.05 9.40 7.30
N ASN A 16 -8.34 9.18 7.05
CA ASN A 16 -9.42 10.16 7.23
C ASN A 16 -9.12 11.57 6.68
N LYS A 17 -8.56 11.64 5.46
CA LYS A 17 -8.20 12.90 4.78
C LYS A 17 -8.88 13.00 3.43
N ASP A 18 -8.91 14.21 2.87
CA ASP A 18 -9.33 14.40 1.49
C ASP A 18 -8.38 13.71 0.52
N HIS A 19 -8.94 13.21 -0.58
CA HIS A 19 -8.25 12.43 -1.60
C HIS A 19 -7.05 13.15 -2.20
N SER A 20 -7.21 14.45 -2.46
CA SER A 20 -6.14 15.32 -2.98
C SER A 20 -4.98 15.43 -1.99
N VAL A 21 -5.26 15.61 -0.70
CA VAL A 21 -4.26 15.69 0.37
C VAL A 21 -3.51 14.37 0.50
N ALA A 22 -4.23 13.24 0.54
CA ALA A 22 -3.61 11.93 0.64
C ALA A 22 -2.68 11.64 -0.55
N LEU A 23 -3.08 12.02 -1.77
CA LEU A 23 -2.21 11.90 -2.94
C LEU A 23 -1.01 12.84 -2.90
N LEU A 24 -1.17 14.06 -2.40
CA LEU A 24 -0.07 15.02 -2.24
C LEU A 24 0.99 14.50 -1.26
N GLU A 25 0.56 13.94 -0.13
CA GLU A 25 1.45 13.36 0.89
C GLU A 25 2.18 12.12 0.37
N LEU A 26 1.50 11.27 -0.40
CA LEU A 26 2.16 10.14 -1.08
C LEU A 26 3.24 10.65 -2.06
N ARG A 27 2.94 11.68 -2.85
CA ARG A 27 3.91 12.27 -3.78
C ARG A 27 5.09 12.91 -3.07
N SER A 28 4.88 13.59 -1.94
CA SER A 28 5.96 14.26 -1.19
C SER A 28 6.99 13.27 -0.64
N ILE A 29 6.59 12.03 -0.36
CA ILE A 29 7.52 10.94 0.01
C ILE A 29 8.07 10.16 -1.20
N GLY A 30 7.81 10.63 -2.42
CA GLY A 30 8.31 10.09 -3.67
C GLY A 30 7.45 9.00 -4.30
N LEU A 31 6.21 8.78 -3.81
CA LEU A 31 5.26 7.82 -4.39
C LEU A 31 4.38 8.50 -5.44
N ASN A 32 4.74 8.31 -6.70
CA ASN A 32 4.06 8.93 -7.82
C ASN A 32 3.02 7.98 -8.43
N PRO A 33 1.73 8.36 -8.46
CA PRO A 33 0.68 7.53 -9.06
C PRO A 33 0.81 7.52 -10.58
N VAL A 34 0.68 6.34 -11.17
CA VAL A 34 0.49 6.17 -12.61
C VAL A 34 -0.88 5.57 -12.83
N PHE A 35 -1.76 6.36 -13.44
CA PHE A 35 -3.03 5.87 -13.94
C PHE A 35 -2.79 4.95 -15.13
N LYS A 36 -2.76 3.63 -14.89
CA LYS A 36 -2.83 2.64 -15.97
C LYS A 36 -4.28 2.17 -16.11
N ARG A 37 -4.88 2.43 -17.27
CA ARG A 37 -6.25 1.99 -17.61
C ARG A 37 -6.43 0.46 -17.65
N LYS A 38 -5.35 -0.33 -17.76
CA LYS A 38 -5.39 -1.80 -17.84
C LYS A 38 -4.89 -2.47 -16.56
N ARG A 39 -5.65 -3.47 -16.07
CA ARG A 39 -5.27 -4.33 -14.93
C ARG A 39 -3.99 -5.13 -15.25
N THR A 40 -2.86 -4.62 -14.76
CA THR A 40 -1.58 -5.34 -14.84
C THR A 40 -1.62 -6.60 -13.97
N THR A 41 -0.79 -7.60 -14.30
CA THR A 41 -0.61 -8.82 -13.47
C THR A 41 -0.29 -8.48 -12.01
N MET A 42 0.42 -7.37 -11.81
CA MET A 42 0.77 -6.87 -10.49
C MET A 42 -0.42 -6.31 -9.72
N LEU A 43 -1.29 -5.54 -10.38
CA LEU A 43 -2.51 -5.05 -9.74
C LEU A 43 -3.40 -6.22 -9.31
N ARG A 44 -3.53 -7.26 -10.16
CA ARG A 44 -4.24 -8.49 -9.77
C ARG A 44 -3.60 -9.18 -8.58
N ALA A 45 -2.27 -9.33 -8.57
CA ALA A 45 -1.55 -9.92 -7.45
C ALA A 45 -1.72 -9.11 -6.15
N ALA A 46 -1.77 -7.79 -6.23
CA ALA A 46 -2.03 -6.93 -5.09
C ALA A 46 -3.46 -7.05 -4.57
N ILE A 47 -4.46 -7.05 -5.46
CA ILE A 47 -5.86 -7.25 -5.08
C ILE A 47 -6.01 -8.59 -4.36
N ASN A 48 -5.46 -9.68 -4.92
CA ASN A 48 -5.53 -11.00 -4.29
C ASN A 48 -4.86 -11.02 -2.91
N ALA A 49 -3.71 -10.36 -2.73
CA ALA A 49 -3.04 -10.26 -1.43
C ALA A 49 -3.85 -9.45 -0.40
N VAL A 50 -4.74 -8.57 -0.85
CA VAL A 50 -5.55 -7.71 0.01
C VAL A 50 -6.91 -8.33 0.34
N VAL A 51 -7.42 -9.28 -0.44
CA VAL A 51 -8.69 -9.98 -0.16
C VAL A 51 -8.72 -10.58 1.25
N GLU A 52 -7.61 -11.21 1.68
CA GLU A 52 -7.50 -11.80 3.02
C GLU A 52 -7.52 -10.74 4.12
N ILE A 53 -6.91 -9.58 3.85
CA ILE A 53 -6.84 -8.45 4.79
C ILE A 53 -8.17 -7.69 4.84
N GLU A 54 -8.94 -7.68 3.75
CA GLU A 54 -10.23 -6.99 3.68
C GLU A 54 -11.25 -7.50 4.68
N GLY A 55 -11.25 -8.80 4.98
CA GLY A 55 -12.09 -9.35 6.05
C GLY A 55 -11.79 -8.68 7.39
N TYR A 56 -10.50 -8.56 7.74
CA TYR A 56 -10.04 -7.87 8.94
C TYR A 56 -10.34 -6.36 8.90
N LEU A 57 -10.19 -5.71 7.75
CA LEU A 57 -10.49 -4.28 7.64
C LEU A 57 -11.98 -3.98 7.80
N LYS A 58 -12.85 -4.83 7.26
CA LYS A 58 -14.31 -4.69 7.43
C LYS A 58 -14.76 -4.85 8.87
N SER A 59 -14.08 -5.67 9.68
CA SER A 59 -14.41 -5.80 11.11
C SER A 59 -13.90 -4.63 11.94
N LYS A 60 -12.79 -3.99 11.53
CA LYS A 60 -12.19 -2.83 12.22
C LYS A 60 -12.74 -1.47 11.80
N LEU A 61 -13.19 -1.33 10.55
CA LEU A 61 -13.59 -0.05 9.96
C LEU A 61 -15.08 -0.08 9.62
N SER A 62 -15.85 0.84 10.22
CA SER A 62 -17.31 0.93 10.04
C SER A 62 -17.74 1.31 8.61
N ASP A 63 -16.85 1.93 7.82
CA ASP A 63 -17.09 2.31 6.43
C ASP A 63 -15.83 2.13 5.58
N LEU A 64 -15.66 0.96 4.97
CA LEU A 64 -14.60 0.69 4.00
C LEU A 64 -14.90 1.31 2.60
N GLY A 65 -16.11 1.83 2.39
CA GLY A 65 -16.64 2.38 1.14
C GLY A 65 -16.08 1.89 -0.19
N LYS A 66 -15.82 2.80 -1.15
CA LYS A 66 -15.46 2.46 -2.54
C LYS A 66 -13.94 2.39 -2.73
N LYS A 67 -13.44 1.38 -3.44
CA LYS A 67 -12.00 1.24 -3.74
C LYS A 67 -11.57 2.12 -4.91
N LYS A 68 -10.43 2.78 -4.78
CA LYS A 68 -9.66 3.40 -5.87
C LYS A 68 -8.25 2.84 -5.89
N GLU A 69 -7.86 2.26 -7.02
CA GLU A 69 -6.60 1.53 -7.18
C GLU A 69 -5.58 2.36 -7.96
N TYR A 70 -4.35 2.39 -7.48
CA TYR A 70 -3.24 3.14 -8.06
C TYR A 70 -2.00 2.26 -8.14
N VAL A 71 -1.35 2.23 -9.29
CA VAL A 71 0.03 1.73 -9.38
C VAL A 71 0.96 2.91 -9.09
N MET A 72 1.83 2.75 -8.10
CA MET A 72 2.71 3.80 -7.59
C MET A 72 4.17 3.46 -7.90
N PHE A 73 4.94 4.47 -8.30
CA PHE A 73 6.38 4.37 -8.48
C PHE A 73 7.13 5.12 -7.40
N LEU A 74 8.22 4.55 -6.90
CA LEU A 74 9.13 5.24 -5.97
C LEU A 74 10.26 5.94 -6.74
N GLY A 75 10.32 7.27 -6.64
CA GLY A 75 11.40 8.12 -7.18
C GLY A 75 11.49 8.20 -8.71
N HIS A 76 12.51 8.91 -9.22
CA HIS A 76 12.70 9.21 -10.65
C HIS A 76 13.04 7.99 -11.53
N LYS A 77 13.77 7.01 -10.98
CA LYS A 77 14.25 5.84 -11.75
C LYS A 77 13.20 4.74 -11.93
N ARG A 78 11.94 4.93 -11.53
CA ARG A 78 10.78 4.02 -11.78
C ARG A 78 11.00 2.54 -11.36
N ARG A 79 11.92 2.25 -10.45
CA ARG A 79 12.40 0.86 -10.20
C ARG A 79 11.51 0.03 -9.28
N LEU A 80 10.50 0.60 -8.64
CA LEU A 80 9.67 -0.09 -7.66
C LEU A 80 8.20 0.19 -7.94
N HIS A 81 7.44 -0.88 -8.14
CA HIS A 81 6.01 -0.79 -8.33
C HIS A 81 5.33 -1.18 -7.01
N LEU A 82 4.72 -0.20 -6.37
CA LEU A 82 3.79 -0.40 -5.26
C LEU A 82 2.37 -0.36 -5.82
N VAL A 83 1.45 -1.07 -5.20
CA VAL A 83 0.01 -0.87 -5.46
C VAL A 83 -0.58 -0.20 -4.24
N CYS A 84 -1.24 0.93 -4.46
CA CYS A 84 -1.97 1.68 -3.46
C CYS A 84 -3.47 1.50 -3.71
N ILE A 85 -4.18 0.98 -2.72
CA ILE A 85 -5.64 0.84 -2.75
C ILE A 85 -6.19 1.80 -1.70
N MET A 86 -6.90 2.82 -2.16
CA MET A 86 -7.57 3.79 -1.30
C MET A 86 -9.04 3.40 -1.13
N TYR A 87 -9.51 3.38 0.10
CA TYR A 87 -10.88 3.13 0.46
C TYR A 87 -11.56 4.46 0.77
N MET A 88 -12.42 4.90 -0.14
CA MET A 88 -13.16 6.16 -0.08
C MET A 88 -14.39 5.99 0.80
N SER A 89 -14.76 6.99 1.60
CA SER A 89 -16.01 6.93 2.37
C SER A 89 -17.24 6.87 1.46
N LYS A 90 -18.28 6.15 1.89
CA LYS A 90 -19.59 6.16 1.22
C LYS A 90 -20.31 7.50 1.40
N ARG A 91 -20.18 8.11 2.59
CA ARG A 91 -20.86 9.38 2.95
C ARG A 91 -20.20 10.60 2.32
N SER A 92 -18.88 10.58 2.22
CA SER A 92 -18.09 11.69 1.65
C SER A 92 -17.11 11.13 0.62
N PRO A 93 -17.52 10.98 -0.66
CA PRO A 93 -16.72 10.29 -1.68
C PRO A 93 -15.36 10.92 -1.99
N TRP A 94 -15.12 12.16 -1.57
CA TRP A 94 -13.83 12.83 -1.66
C TRP A 94 -12.87 12.48 -0.52
N ARG A 95 -13.33 11.83 0.56
CA ARG A 95 -12.54 11.51 1.74
C ARG A 95 -12.05 10.06 1.72
N VAL A 96 -10.76 9.87 1.91
CA VAL A 96 -10.08 8.58 2.07
C VAL A 96 -10.17 8.16 3.52
N LYS A 97 -10.79 7.01 3.79
CA LYS A 97 -10.87 6.43 5.15
C LYS A 97 -9.65 5.60 5.47
N SER A 98 -9.28 4.71 4.58
CA SER A 98 -8.10 3.87 4.74
C SER A 98 -7.32 3.72 3.45
N VAL A 99 -6.04 3.39 3.60
CA VAL A 99 -5.14 3.14 2.48
C VAL A 99 -4.37 1.86 2.75
N VAL A 100 -4.30 1.01 1.72
CA VAL A 100 -3.50 -0.20 1.73
C VAL A 100 -2.39 -0.06 0.70
N LEU A 101 -1.13 -0.20 1.12
CA LEU A 101 0.00 -0.26 0.23
C LEU A 101 0.52 -1.70 0.17
N VAL A 102 0.60 -2.24 -1.04
CA VAL A 102 1.16 -3.56 -1.33
C VAL A 102 2.49 -3.37 -2.05
N SER A 103 3.54 -3.98 -1.50
CA SER A 103 4.88 -3.97 -2.08
C SER A 103 5.24 -5.31 -2.70
N PHE A 104 5.97 -5.25 -3.81
CA PHE A 104 6.57 -6.41 -4.47
C PHE A 104 8.08 -6.51 -4.20
N ALA A 105 8.61 -5.63 -3.36
CA ALA A 105 9.99 -5.60 -2.92
C ALA A 105 10.08 -5.47 -1.38
N PRO A 106 11.00 -6.21 -0.73
CA PRO A 106 11.12 -6.21 0.73
C PRO A 106 11.85 -4.97 1.27
N GLY A 107 11.56 -4.61 2.52
CA GLY A 107 12.25 -3.59 3.31
C GLY A 107 11.88 -2.14 2.99
N ILE A 108 10.86 -1.92 2.14
CA ILE A 108 10.46 -0.58 1.69
C ILE A 108 9.25 -0.09 2.47
N LEU A 109 8.31 -0.99 2.81
CA LEU A 109 7.10 -0.58 3.52
C LEU A 109 7.41 -0.05 4.91
N LYS A 110 8.41 -0.61 5.60
CA LYS A 110 8.88 -0.05 6.88
C LYS A 110 9.32 1.42 6.76
N LYS A 111 10.10 1.75 5.71
CA LYS A 111 10.60 3.12 5.48
C LYS A 111 9.47 4.08 5.10
N ILE A 112 8.58 3.66 4.21
CA ILE A 112 7.40 4.45 3.79
C ILE A 112 6.48 4.68 4.97
N SER A 113 6.23 3.64 5.77
CA SER A 113 5.31 3.70 6.90
C SER A 113 5.73 4.73 7.91
N PHE A 114 7.01 4.78 8.27
CA PHE A 114 7.50 5.76 9.23
C PHE A 114 7.27 7.21 8.75
N LYS A 115 7.48 7.47 7.44
CA LYS A 115 7.22 8.80 6.87
C LYS A 115 5.74 9.17 6.87
N LEU A 116 4.86 8.21 6.57
CA LEU A 116 3.41 8.45 6.56
C LEU A 116 2.84 8.63 7.97
N GLU A 117 3.36 7.90 8.96
CA GLU A 117 2.99 8.08 10.37
C GLU A 117 3.31 9.51 10.84
N ASN A 118 4.43 10.09 10.42
CA ASN A 118 4.77 11.50 10.69
C ASN A 118 3.84 12.50 9.99
N MET A 119 3.05 12.05 9.01
CA MET A 119 2.02 12.84 8.34
C MET A 119 0.64 12.54 8.95
N SER A 120 0.54 12.03 10.17
CA SER A 120 -0.73 11.68 10.82
C SER A 120 -1.51 10.55 10.13
N TRP A 121 -0.85 9.67 9.38
CA TRP A 121 -1.46 8.42 8.92
C TRP A 121 -1.33 7.39 10.03
N ARG A 122 -2.45 6.95 10.60
CA ARG A 122 -2.43 5.96 11.67
C ARG A 122 -2.24 4.57 11.09
N ARG A 123 -1.08 3.95 11.31
CA ARG A 123 -0.84 2.56 10.88
C ARG A 123 -1.70 1.59 11.71
N ILE A 124 -2.47 0.75 11.01
CA ILE A 124 -3.26 -0.34 11.60
C ILE A 124 -2.45 -1.64 11.58
N LEU A 125 -1.80 -1.92 10.45
CA LEU A 125 -1.11 -3.19 10.20
C LEU A 125 0.13 -2.92 9.34
N LEU A 126 1.25 -3.58 9.64
CA LEU A 126 2.38 -3.71 8.74
C LEU A 126 2.85 -5.17 8.77
N PHE A 127 2.78 -5.81 7.62
CA PHE A 127 3.32 -7.14 7.39
C PHE A 127 4.30 -7.07 6.23
N GLU A 128 5.57 -7.34 6.45
CA GLU A 128 6.58 -7.35 5.39
C GLU A 128 7.45 -8.57 5.52
N TYR A 129 7.53 -9.34 4.43
CA TYR A 129 8.43 -10.47 4.33
C TYR A 129 9.86 -9.95 4.27
N THR A 130 10.57 -10.03 5.39
CA THR A 130 12.01 -9.81 5.39
C THR A 130 12.67 -11.09 4.88
N LYS A 131 13.46 -10.99 3.82
CA LYS A 131 14.53 -11.99 3.64
C LYS A 131 15.49 -11.74 4.80
N ARG A 132 15.33 -12.43 5.92
CA ARG A 132 16.45 -12.66 6.83
C ARG A 132 17.52 -13.28 5.96
N TYR A 133 18.56 -12.52 5.64
CA TYR A 133 19.85 -13.15 5.44
C TYR A 133 20.06 -13.91 6.75
N LEU A 134 19.94 -15.23 6.72
CA LEU A 134 20.52 -16.08 7.74
C LEU A 134 22.03 -15.80 7.68
N THR A 135 22.47 -14.70 8.26
CA THR A 135 23.83 -14.60 8.77
C THR A 135 23.90 -15.60 9.91
N ARG A 136 24.07 -16.89 9.55
CA ARG A 136 24.87 -17.80 10.35
C ARG A 136 26.25 -17.14 10.40
N LYS A 137 26.45 -16.25 11.37
CA LYS A 137 27.78 -16.04 11.90
C LYS A 137 28.12 -17.37 12.56
N TYR A 138 29.07 -18.07 11.95
CA TYR A 138 29.85 -19.09 12.64
C TYR A 138 30.40 -18.43 13.91
N TYR A 139 30.04 -18.98 15.06
CA TYR A 139 30.78 -18.88 16.31
C TYR A 139 30.92 -20.32 16.80
#